data_AF-A0A3Q7XQQ1-F1
#
_entry.id   AF-A0A3Q7XQQ1-F1
#
_cell.length_a   1.000
_cell.length_b   1.000
_cell.length_c   1.000
_cell.angle_alpha   90.00
_cell.angle_beta   90.00
_cell.angle_gamma   90.00
#
_symmetry.space_group_name_H-M   'P 1'
#
loop_
_entity.id
_entity.type
_entity.pdbx_description
1 polymer ?
#
loop_
_entity_poly.entity_id
_entity_poly.type
_entity_poly.pdbx_seq_one_letter_code
_entity_poly.pdbx_strand_id
1 'polypeptide(L)'
;MSATEVTNSRISYESFAIKPPLHPTYDLKGIIKLALAEDAGDRGDITCMATIPFDMEVEAYFLAKEDGIVAGIALAEMIFNEVDPSLKVEWSKKDGDFVHKGLQFGKVYGRAHNIVVAERVVLNFMQRMSGIATLTKAMANAASPAYILETRKTAPCLRLLDKWAVCTLNHFLAFINDYLFIFLHIQYTQKAFVDFLLQVLIGGGRNHRMGLFDMVMIKDNHISTAGGVTNALKAVDLYLEKNNLQLEVEVETRTLEEVEEVLHYASQTKTSVTRIMLDNMVVPLPNGDVDISMLKDAVRLVNGRFETEASGNVTIDTVHKIGQSGVTYISSGSLTHSVKALDISLKIDTELALKVGRRTGRA
;
A
#
# COMPACT_ATOMS: atom_id res chain seq x y z
N MET A 1 -40.32 16.40 3.29
CA MET A 1 -40.85 15.04 3.05
C MET A 1 -39.71 14.07 3.28
N SER A 2 -40.01 13.01 4.02
CA SER A 2 -39.12 12.06 4.69
C SER A 2 -37.99 11.51 3.82
N ALA A 3 -36.74 11.76 4.22
CA ALA A 3 -35.57 10.99 3.83
C ALA A 3 -35.45 9.77 4.77
N THR A 4 -35.94 8.63 4.31
CA THR A 4 -35.65 7.33 4.93
C THR A 4 -34.44 6.74 4.23
N GLU A 5 -33.26 6.94 4.81
CA GLU A 5 -32.08 6.12 4.53
C GLU A 5 -32.35 4.70 5.01
N VAL A 6 -32.43 3.76 4.07
CA VAL A 6 -32.39 2.34 4.37
C VAL A 6 -30.92 1.96 4.51
N THR A 7 -30.46 1.98 5.75
CA THR A 7 -29.20 1.38 6.19
C THR A 7 -29.34 -0.14 6.14
N ASN A 8 -28.66 -0.77 5.18
CA ASN A 8 -28.33 -2.20 5.29
C ASN A 8 -27.06 -2.50 4.47
N SER A 9 -25.90 -2.24 5.07
CA SER A 9 -24.62 -2.81 4.63
C SER A 9 -23.89 -3.36 5.86
N ARG A 10 -23.93 -4.69 6.05
CA ARG A 10 -23.28 -5.42 7.16
C ARG A 10 -21.77 -5.57 7.01
N ILE A 11 -21.09 -4.59 6.39
CA ILE A 11 -19.63 -4.49 6.46
C ILE A 11 -19.33 -3.07 6.93
N SER A 12 -19.15 -2.89 8.23
CA SER A 12 -18.63 -1.63 8.74
C SER A 12 -17.14 -1.59 8.44
N TYR A 13 -16.65 -0.53 7.81
CA TYR A 13 -15.22 -0.29 7.60
C TYR A 13 -14.41 -0.24 8.91
N GLU A 14 -15.09 -0.21 10.06
CA GLU A 14 -14.53 -0.32 11.41
C GLU A 14 -13.99 -1.71 11.75
N SER A 15 -14.41 -2.75 11.01
CA SER A 15 -13.97 -4.14 11.23
C SER A 15 -12.61 -4.48 10.61
N PHE A 16 -12.08 -3.63 9.73
CA PHE A 16 -10.78 -3.87 9.11
C PHE A 16 -9.63 -3.52 10.06
N ALA A 17 -8.73 -4.49 10.28
CA ALA A 17 -7.52 -4.26 11.07
C ALA A 17 -6.62 -3.14 10.48
N ILE A 18 -6.68 -2.93 9.16
CA ILE A 18 -6.00 -1.85 8.45
C ILE A 18 -6.98 -1.18 7.52
N LYS A 19 -7.30 0.08 7.79
CA LYS A 19 -8.23 0.87 6.97
C LYS A 19 -7.65 1.12 5.57
N PRO A 20 -8.45 1.02 4.51
CA PRO A 20 -8.00 1.38 3.18
C PRO A 20 -7.70 2.89 3.11
N PRO A 21 -6.75 3.31 2.26
CA PRO A 21 -6.53 4.72 2.01
C PRO A 21 -7.76 5.35 1.35
N LEU A 22 -7.92 6.67 1.53
CA LEU A 22 -9.03 7.44 0.96
C LEU A 22 -8.59 8.19 -0.29
N HIS A 23 -9.51 8.37 -1.23
CA HIS A 23 -9.35 9.24 -2.39
C HIS A 23 -10.57 10.15 -2.51
N PRO A 24 -10.41 11.44 -2.86
CA PRO A 24 -11.52 12.40 -2.88
C PRO A 24 -12.59 12.13 -3.94
N THR A 25 -12.27 11.36 -4.99
CA THR A 25 -13.14 11.22 -6.17
C THR A 25 -13.60 9.80 -6.50
N TYR A 26 -13.07 8.77 -5.84
CA TYR A 26 -13.48 7.38 -6.04
C TYR A 26 -13.15 6.54 -4.82
N ASP A 27 -13.80 5.38 -4.71
CA ASP A 27 -13.64 4.44 -3.60
C ASP A 27 -13.42 3.01 -4.13
N LEU A 28 -13.22 2.07 -3.19
CA LEU A 28 -13.04 0.66 -3.51
C LEU A 28 -14.26 0.04 -4.18
N LYS A 29 -15.48 0.49 -3.82
CA LYS A 29 -16.70 -0.04 -4.40
C LYS A 29 -16.79 0.28 -5.90
N GLY A 30 -16.42 1.49 -6.29
CA GLY A 30 -16.31 1.88 -7.70
C GLY A 30 -15.33 1.00 -8.48
N ILE A 31 -14.16 0.70 -7.89
CA ILE A 31 -13.16 -0.19 -8.50
C ILE A 31 -13.70 -1.61 -8.67
N ILE A 32 -14.31 -2.18 -7.62
CA ILE A 32 -14.88 -3.53 -7.64
C ILE A 32 -15.93 -3.66 -8.74
N LYS A 33 -16.85 -2.69 -8.83
CA LYS A 33 -17.90 -2.69 -9.86
C LYS A 33 -17.33 -2.65 -11.27
N LEU A 34 -16.31 -1.81 -11.49
CA LEU A 34 -15.66 -1.72 -12.80
C LEU A 34 -14.94 -3.03 -13.14
N ALA A 35 -14.24 -3.65 -12.20
CA ALA A 35 -13.53 -4.91 -12.42
C ALA A 35 -14.49 -6.09 -12.70
N LEU A 36 -15.61 -6.18 -11.98
CA LEU A 36 -16.64 -7.18 -12.25
C LEU A 36 -17.30 -6.97 -13.62
N ALA A 37 -17.57 -5.71 -13.99
CA ALA A 37 -18.13 -5.38 -15.30
C ALA A 37 -17.15 -5.67 -16.45
N GLU A 38 -15.85 -5.42 -16.23
CA GLU A 38 -14.77 -5.76 -17.18
C GLU A 38 -14.76 -7.26 -17.48
N ASP A 39 -14.82 -8.12 -16.45
CA ASP A 39 -14.71 -9.57 -16.60
C ASP A 39 -16.01 -10.21 -17.14
N ALA A 40 -17.17 -9.67 -16.77
CA ALA A 40 -18.48 -10.20 -17.18
C ALA A 40 -18.93 -9.74 -18.58
N GLY A 41 -18.54 -8.54 -19.03
CA GLY A 41 -19.01 -7.97 -20.28
C GLY A 41 -20.54 -7.83 -20.37
N ASP A 42 -21.10 -7.94 -21.58
CA ASP A 42 -22.55 -7.81 -21.85
C ASP A 42 -23.34 -9.11 -21.64
N ARG A 43 -22.65 -10.26 -21.51
CA ARG A 43 -23.26 -11.60 -21.53
C ARG A 43 -23.04 -12.40 -20.25
N GLY A 44 -22.17 -11.96 -19.35
CA GLY A 44 -21.75 -12.73 -18.17
C GLY A 44 -20.94 -13.98 -18.53
N ASP A 45 -20.83 -14.90 -17.57
CA ASP A 45 -20.04 -16.13 -17.73
C ASP A 45 -20.83 -17.22 -18.47
N ILE A 46 -20.71 -17.22 -19.80
CA ILE A 46 -21.33 -18.22 -20.69
C ILE A 46 -20.86 -19.65 -20.35
N THR A 47 -19.60 -19.81 -19.94
CA THR A 47 -19.05 -21.13 -19.63
C THR A 47 -19.72 -21.69 -18.39
N CYS A 48 -19.83 -20.90 -17.33
CA CYS A 48 -20.51 -21.30 -16.10
C CYS A 48 -22.00 -21.58 -16.34
N MET A 49 -22.69 -20.72 -17.10
CA MET A 49 -24.10 -20.93 -17.46
C MET A 49 -24.34 -22.23 -18.24
N ALA A 50 -23.39 -22.64 -19.09
CA ALA A 50 -23.52 -23.84 -19.90
C ALA A 50 -23.12 -25.13 -19.16
N THR A 51 -22.23 -25.04 -18.16
CA THR A 51 -21.57 -26.23 -17.57
C THR A 51 -21.96 -26.52 -16.13
N ILE A 52 -22.45 -25.53 -15.38
CA ILE A 52 -22.72 -25.67 -13.95
C ILE A 52 -24.23 -25.50 -13.70
N PRO A 53 -24.91 -26.39 -12.98
CA PRO A 53 -26.30 -26.17 -12.56
C PRO A 53 -26.44 -24.94 -11.65
N PHE A 54 -27.50 -24.15 -11.85
CA PHE A 54 -27.72 -22.89 -11.14
C PHE A 54 -27.91 -23.04 -9.62
N ASP A 55 -28.41 -24.19 -9.18
CA ASP A 55 -28.65 -24.55 -7.78
C ASP A 55 -27.46 -25.29 -7.12
N MET A 56 -26.36 -25.48 -7.85
CA MET A 56 -25.20 -26.20 -7.31
C MET A 56 -24.47 -25.35 -6.26
N GLU A 57 -24.39 -25.88 -5.05
CA GLU A 57 -23.53 -25.34 -3.99
C GLU A 57 -22.21 -26.10 -3.92
N VAL A 58 -21.12 -25.35 -3.69
CA VAL A 58 -19.76 -25.89 -3.58
C VAL A 58 -19.02 -25.21 -2.44
N GLU A 59 -17.99 -25.90 -1.95
CA GLU A 59 -16.93 -25.32 -1.13
C GLU A 59 -15.69 -25.14 -2.02
N ALA A 60 -15.04 -23.99 -1.93
CA ALA A 60 -13.75 -23.74 -2.55
C ALA A 60 -12.76 -23.21 -1.51
N TYR A 61 -11.46 -23.48 -1.70
CA TYR A 61 -10.40 -23.08 -0.78
C TYR A 61 -9.30 -22.29 -1.49
N PHE A 62 -8.79 -21.28 -0.80
CA PHE A 62 -7.62 -20.51 -1.21
C PHE A 62 -6.35 -21.26 -0.83
N LEU A 63 -5.44 -21.39 -1.79
CA LEU A 63 -4.17 -22.11 -1.66
C LEU A 63 -3.01 -21.21 -2.09
N ALA A 64 -2.04 -21.01 -1.20
CA ALA A 64 -0.79 -20.34 -1.51
C ALA A 64 0.08 -21.26 -2.39
N LYS A 65 0.52 -20.77 -3.55
CA LYS A 65 1.36 -21.54 -4.50
C LYS A 65 2.84 -21.21 -4.39
N GLU A 66 3.16 -20.15 -3.66
CA GLU A 66 4.50 -19.73 -3.27
C GLU A 66 4.48 -19.06 -1.88
N ASP A 67 5.67 -18.80 -1.33
CA ASP A 67 5.84 -18.17 -0.03
C ASP A 67 5.72 -16.64 -0.14
N GLY A 68 5.06 -16.00 0.81
CA GLY A 68 4.92 -14.54 0.81
C GLY A 68 4.04 -13.99 1.92
N ILE A 69 3.68 -12.72 1.78
CA ILE A 69 2.76 -12.00 2.66
C ILE A 69 1.41 -11.91 1.94
N VAL A 70 0.34 -12.36 2.59
CA VAL A 70 -1.01 -12.25 2.04
C VAL A 70 -1.54 -10.82 2.21
N ALA A 71 -2.13 -10.26 1.16
CA ALA A 71 -2.82 -8.98 1.18
C ALA A 71 -4.01 -8.99 0.21
N GLY A 72 -5.09 -8.29 0.56
CA GLY A 72 -6.33 -8.24 -0.21
C GLY A 72 -7.43 -9.19 0.29
N ILE A 73 -7.31 -9.77 1.49
CA ILE A 73 -8.37 -10.58 2.12
C ILE A 73 -9.62 -9.71 2.35
N ALA A 74 -9.45 -8.54 2.94
CA ALA A 74 -10.55 -7.58 3.15
C ALA A 74 -11.23 -7.20 1.82
N LEU A 75 -10.46 -6.98 0.76
CA LEU A 75 -11.00 -6.67 -0.56
C LEU A 75 -11.74 -7.87 -1.17
N ALA A 76 -11.23 -9.09 -0.99
CA ALA A 76 -11.87 -10.31 -1.45
C ALA A 76 -13.26 -10.48 -0.83
N GLU A 77 -13.39 -10.23 0.48
CA GLU A 77 -14.70 -10.23 1.17
C GLU A 77 -15.66 -9.20 0.56
N MET A 78 -15.17 -7.99 0.26
CA MET A 78 -15.97 -6.96 -0.41
C MET A 78 -16.45 -7.40 -1.80
N ILE A 79 -15.58 -8.06 -2.58
CA ILE A 79 -15.91 -8.56 -3.92
C ILE A 79 -16.94 -9.69 -3.83
N PHE A 80 -16.71 -10.69 -2.96
CA PHE A 80 -17.68 -11.78 -2.78
C PHE A 80 -19.04 -11.25 -2.32
N ASN A 81 -19.07 -10.28 -1.39
CA ASN A 81 -20.31 -9.67 -0.94
C ASN A 81 -20.99 -8.83 -2.05
N GLU A 82 -20.25 -8.16 -2.93
CA GLU A 82 -20.84 -7.44 -4.08
C GLU A 82 -21.42 -8.40 -5.12
N VAL A 83 -20.79 -9.56 -5.32
CA VAL A 83 -21.29 -10.61 -6.24
C VAL A 83 -22.52 -11.32 -5.65
N ASP A 84 -22.43 -11.80 -4.42
CA ASP A 84 -23.53 -12.47 -3.72
C ASP A 84 -23.33 -12.42 -2.19
N PRO A 85 -24.12 -11.61 -1.45
CA PRO A 85 -24.06 -11.51 0.01
C PRO A 85 -24.36 -12.81 0.77
N SER A 86 -24.88 -13.85 0.11
CA SER A 86 -25.14 -15.15 0.72
C SER A 86 -23.91 -16.07 0.75
N LEU A 87 -22.85 -15.73 0.02
CA LEU A 87 -21.57 -16.45 0.08
C LEU A 87 -20.97 -16.35 1.47
N LYS A 88 -20.58 -17.49 2.03
CA LYS A 88 -19.91 -17.56 3.32
C LYS A 88 -18.42 -17.69 3.10
N VAL A 89 -17.64 -16.78 3.66
CA VAL A 89 -16.18 -16.78 3.55
C VAL A 89 -15.58 -16.96 4.94
N GLU A 90 -14.60 -17.85 5.05
CA GLU A 90 -13.88 -18.13 6.29
C GLU A 90 -12.38 -18.03 6.03
N TRP A 91 -11.64 -17.35 6.90
CA TRP A 91 -10.19 -17.16 6.76
C TRP A 91 -9.45 -17.72 7.97
N SER A 92 -8.32 -18.39 7.73
CA SER A 92 -7.38 -18.79 8.78
C SER A 92 -6.18 -17.84 8.89
N LYS A 93 -6.17 -16.79 8.07
CA LYS A 93 -5.14 -15.76 7.98
C LYS A 93 -5.81 -14.40 7.85
N LYS A 94 -5.08 -13.36 8.21
CA LYS A 94 -5.45 -11.96 7.95
C LYS A 94 -4.44 -11.34 7.01
N ASP A 95 -4.83 -10.22 6.42
CA ASP A 95 -3.92 -9.35 5.66
C ASP A 95 -2.62 -9.14 6.47
N GLY A 96 -1.46 -9.16 5.83
CA GLY A 96 -0.15 -8.97 6.48
C GLY A 96 0.44 -10.23 7.11
N ASP A 97 -0.30 -11.33 7.22
CA ASP A 97 0.26 -12.60 7.67
C ASP A 97 1.17 -13.24 6.62
N PHE A 98 2.17 -13.99 7.08
CA PHE A 98 2.98 -14.85 6.23
C PHE A 98 2.21 -16.14 5.86
N VAL A 99 2.34 -16.54 4.59
CA VAL A 99 1.87 -17.80 4.03
C VAL A 99 3.02 -18.54 3.36
N HIS A 100 3.02 -19.87 3.46
CA HIS A 100 3.97 -20.73 2.76
C HIS A 100 3.27 -21.53 1.67
N LYS A 101 4.03 -21.96 0.66
CA LYS A 101 3.56 -22.81 -0.43
C LYS A 101 2.84 -24.04 0.12
N GLY A 102 1.67 -24.31 -0.43
CA GLY A 102 0.80 -25.42 -0.04
C GLY A 102 -0.17 -25.10 1.10
N LEU A 103 -0.07 -23.93 1.74
CA LEU A 103 -0.99 -23.53 2.80
C LEU A 103 -2.38 -23.21 2.23
N GLN A 104 -3.41 -23.86 2.78
CA GLN A 104 -4.79 -23.42 2.62
C GLN A 104 -5.09 -22.34 3.67
N PHE A 105 -5.50 -21.15 3.24
CA PHE A 105 -5.63 -20.00 4.14
C PHE A 105 -7.01 -19.35 4.16
N GLY A 106 -7.94 -19.84 3.35
CA GLY A 106 -9.32 -19.39 3.33
C GLY A 106 -10.24 -20.37 2.62
N LYS A 107 -11.53 -20.24 2.88
CA LYS A 107 -12.61 -21.04 2.28
C LYS A 107 -13.76 -20.12 1.89
N VAL A 108 -14.47 -20.49 0.82
CA VAL A 108 -15.73 -19.88 0.42
C VAL A 108 -16.74 -20.98 0.14
N TYR A 109 -17.96 -20.81 0.66
CA TYR A 109 -19.08 -21.71 0.48
C TYR A 109 -20.28 -20.97 -0.10
N GLY A 110 -20.95 -21.58 -1.07
CA GLY A 110 -22.21 -21.10 -1.63
C GLY A 110 -22.40 -21.53 -3.07
N ARG A 111 -23.15 -20.73 -3.84
CA ARG A 111 -23.47 -21.05 -5.24
C ARG A 111 -22.21 -21.08 -6.09
N ALA A 112 -22.01 -22.18 -6.80
CA ALA A 112 -20.86 -22.40 -7.68
C ALA A 112 -20.72 -21.29 -8.74
N HIS A 113 -21.84 -20.86 -9.33
CA HIS A 113 -21.85 -19.76 -10.30
C HIS A 113 -21.21 -18.48 -9.74
N ASN A 114 -21.61 -18.09 -8.53
CA ASN A 114 -21.20 -16.83 -7.93
C ASN A 114 -19.75 -16.89 -7.46
N ILE A 115 -19.30 -18.05 -6.99
CA ILE A 115 -17.88 -18.27 -6.65
C ILE A 115 -16.99 -18.17 -7.90
N VAL A 116 -17.39 -18.81 -9.01
CA VAL A 116 -16.61 -18.82 -10.26
C VAL A 116 -16.56 -17.43 -10.90
N VAL A 117 -17.68 -16.70 -10.91
CA VAL A 117 -17.73 -15.31 -11.42
C VAL A 117 -16.82 -14.38 -10.61
N ALA A 118 -16.74 -14.55 -9.29
CA ALA A 118 -15.87 -13.74 -8.44
C ALA A 118 -14.38 -14.15 -8.54
N GLU A 119 -14.09 -15.40 -8.92
CA GLU A 119 -12.77 -16.03 -8.77
C GLU A 119 -11.66 -15.20 -9.39
N ARG A 120 -11.77 -14.86 -10.68
CA ARG A 120 -10.68 -14.22 -11.41
C ARG A 120 -10.42 -12.81 -10.88
N VAL A 121 -11.47 -12.05 -10.60
CA VAL A 121 -11.39 -10.70 -10.05
C VAL A 121 -10.75 -10.72 -8.66
N VAL A 122 -11.18 -11.62 -7.78
CA VAL A 122 -10.58 -11.78 -6.44
C VAL A 122 -9.11 -12.16 -6.52
N LEU A 123 -8.77 -13.18 -7.33
CA LEU A 123 -7.39 -13.64 -7.45
C LEU A 123 -6.50 -12.54 -8.05
N ASN A 124 -6.91 -11.85 -9.10
CA ASN A 124 -6.10 -10.81 -9.72
C ASN A 124 -5.71 -9.70 -8.72
N PHE A 125 -6.68 -9.22 -7.92
CA PHE A 125 -6.38 -8.22 -6.90
C PHE A 125 -5.53 -8.79 -5.76
N MET A 126 -5.92 -9.94 -5.19
CA MET A 126 -5.23 -10.53 -4.04
C MET A 126 -3.78 -10.90 -4.39
N GLN A 127 -3.55 -11.52 -5.54
CA GLN A 127 -2.21 -11.87 -6.01
C GLN A 127 -1.34 -10.62 -6.19
N ARG A 128 -1.87 -9.56 -6.80
CA ARG A 128 -1.15 -8.28 -6.97
C ARG A 128 -0.82 -7.65 -5.62
N MET A 129 -1.82 -7.46 -4.75
CA MET A 129 -1.63 -6.86 -3.44
C MET A 129 -0.64 -7.67 -2.60
N SER A 130 -0.75 -9.00 -2.60
CA SER A 130 0.16 -9.90 -1.88
C SER A 130 1.60 -9.80 -2.42
N GLY A 131 1.77 -9.64 -3.73
CA GLY A 131 3.08 -9.40 -4.34
C GLY A 131 3.72 -8.09 -3.86
N ILE A 132 2.95 -7.01 -3.80
CA ILE A 132 3.38 -5.71 -3.28
C ILE A 132 3.75 -5.82 -1.79
N ALA A 133 2.89 -6.43 -0.97
CA ALA A 133 3.13 -6.59 0.46
C ALA A 133 4.39 -7.43 0.73
N THR A 134 4.59 -8.49 -0.05
CA THR A 134 5.78 -9.36 0.05
C THR A 134 7.06 -8.59 -0.25
N LEU A 135 7.12 -7.86 -1.37
CA LEU A 135 8.29 -7.05 -1.71
C LEU A 135 8.50 -5.92 -0.70
N THR A 136 7.42 -5.28 -0.24
CA THR A 136 7.48 -4.22 0.76
C THR A 136 8.10 -4.73 2.06
N LYS A 137 7.70 -5.92 2.54
CA LYS A 137 8.30 -6.53 3.74
C LYS A 137 9.79 -6.76 3.58
N ALA A 138 10.21 -7.30 2.43
CA ALA A 138 11.61 -7.55 2.14
C ALA A 138 12.43 -6.25 2.11
N MET A 139 11.94 -5.22 1.40
CA MET A 139 12.62 -3.92 1.33
C MET A 139 12.64 -3.21 2.68
N ALA A 140 11.54 -3.22 3.45
CA ALA A 140 11.47 -2.58 4.76
C ALA A 140 12.44 -3.20 5.77
N ASN A 141 12.54 -4.55 5.77
CA ASN A 141 13.50 -5.25 6.62
C ASN A 141 14.95 -4.88 6.24
N ALA A 142 15.26 -4.80 4.95
CA ALA A 142 16.59 -4.47 4.47
C ALA A 142 16.97 -2.99 4.70
N ALA A 143 16.01 -2.08 4.57
CA ALA A 143 16.17 -0.63 4.70
C ALA A 143 16.44 -0.13 6.12
N SER A 144 16.18 -0.95 7.14
CA SER A 144 16.28 -0.53 8.54
C SER A 144 17.66 0.10 8.85
N PRO A 145 17.71 1.26 9.52
CA PRO A 145 16.61 1.92 10.26
C PRO A 145 15.71 2.87 9.44
N ALA A 146 15.91 3.03 8.13
CA ALA A 146 15.07 3.90 7.32
C ALA A 146 13.70 3.25 7.02
N TYR A 147 12.66 4.08 6.87
CA TYR A 147 11.33 3.62 6.46
C TYR A 147 11.21 3.55 4.94
N ILE A 148 10.52 2.53 4.44
CA ILE A 148 10.23 2.40 3.01
C ILE A 148 8.93 3.07 2.65
N LEU A 149 8.96 3.90 1.61
CA LEU A 149 7.83 4.57 1.01
C LEU A 149 7.56 4.05 -0.40
N GLU A 150 6.29 3.96 -0.78
CA GLU A 150 5.91 3.83 -2.19
C GLU A 150 5.84 5.19 -2.89
N THR A 151 5.43 5.22 -4.16
CA THR A 151 5.32 6.45 -4.94
C THR A 151 4.04 6.47 -5.78
N ARG A 152 3.75 7.62 -6.39
CA ARG A 152 2.67 7.75 -7.39
C ARG A 152 2.87 6.95 -8.68
N LYS A 153 4.01 6.27 -8.87
CA LYS A 153 4.28 5.35 -9.97
C LYS A 153 3.53 4.03 -9.76
N THR A 154 2.20 4.11 -9.73
CA THR A 154 1.29 2.98 -9.59
C THR A 154 0.66 2.64 -10.93
N ALA A 155 0.11 1.44 -11.06
CA ALA A 155 -0.79 1.17 -12.18
C ALA A 155 -1.97 2.16 -12.17
N PRO A 156 -2.38 2.71 -13.33
CA PRO A 156 -3.55 3.58 -13.41
C PRO A 156 -4.80 2.92 -12.79
N CYS A 157 -5.62 3.71 -12.11
CA CYS A 157 -6.83 3.26 -11.40
C CYS A 157 -6.65 2.27 -10.24
N LEU A 158 -5.43 1.74 -10.00
CA LEU A 158 -5.15 0.79 -8.92
C LEU A 158 -4.43 1.42 -7.72
N ARG A 159 -4.23 2.74 -7.71
CA ARG A 159 -3.42 3.43 -6.69
C ARG A 159 -3.90 3.18 -5.26
N LEU A 160 -5.21 3.19 -5.01
CA LEU A 160 -5.77 2.91 -3.69
C LEU A 160 -5.37 1.51 -3.20
N LEU A 161 -5.46 0.51 -4.08
CA LEU A 161 -5.15 -0.88 -3.77
C LEU A 161 -3.65 -1.10 -3.56
N ASP A 162 -2.84 -0.54 -4.47
CA ASP A 162 -1.39 -0.63 -4.41
C ASP A 162 -0.85 -0.02 -3.10
N LYS A 163 -1.33 1.17 -2.74
CA LYS A 163 -0.98 1.85 -1.47
C LYS A 163 -1.54 1.14 -0.24
N TRP A 164 -2.71 0.52 -0.34
CA TRP A 164 -3.24 -0.29 0.75
C TRP A 164 -2.31 -1.48 1.04
N ALA A 165 -1.89 -2.18 -0.02
CA ALA A 165 -1.00 -3.33 0.06
C ALA A 165 0.37 -3.00 0.70
N VAL A 166 0.94 -1.82 0.40
CA VAL A 166 2.20 -1.36 1.01
C VAL A 166 2.07 -1.22 2.53
N CYS A 167 0.92 -0.76 3.01
CA CYS A 167 0.67 -0.56 4.43
C CYS A 167 0.06 -1.78 5.14
N THR A 168 -0.24 -2.87 4.44
CA THR A 168 -0.86 -4.10 5.00
C THR A 168 -0.07 -4.76 6.13
N LEU A 169 1.22 -4.46 6.23
CA LEU A 169 2.08 -4.98 7.30
C LEU A 169 1.87 -4.25 8.64
N ASN A 170 1.11 -3.15 8.67
CA ASN A 170 1.02 -2.21 9.80
C ASN A 170 0.11 -2.63 10.98
N HIS A 171 -0.09 -3.93 11.20
CA HIS A 171 -1.10 -4.49 12.12
C HIS A 171 -1.03 -4.02 13.59
N PHE A 172 0.12 -3.57 14.08
CA PHE A 172 0.28 -3.14 15.48
C PHE A 172 -0.11 -1.67 15.72
N LEU A 173 -0.22 -0.84 14.67
CA LEU A 173 -0.67 0.55 14.83
C LEU A 173 -2.15 0.63 15.23
N ALA A 174 -2.97 -0.35 14.82
CA ALA A 174 -4.35 -0.48 15.29
C ALA A 174 -4.42 -0.80 16.79
N PHE A 175 -3.51 -1.66 17.28
CA PHE A 175 -3.44 -2.03 18.69
C PHE A 175 -2.91 -0.88 19.58
N ILE A 176 -2.00 -0.04 19.08
CA ILE A 176 -1.45 1.08 19.86
C ILE A 176 -2.42 2.25 19.96
N ASN A 177 -3.26 2.52 18.95
CA ASN A 177 -4.26 3.58 19.04
C ASN A 177 -5.28 3.34 20.17
N ASP A 178 -5.62 2.08 20.48
CA ASP A 178 -6.51 1.73 21.59
C ASP A 178 -5.83 1.86 22.97
N TYR A 179 -4.50 1.88 23.04
CA TYR A 179 -3.70 1.95 24.28
C TYR A 179 -2.84 3.21 24.41
N LEU A 180 -2.96 4.18 23.49
CA LEU A 180 -2.19 5.43 23.50
C LEU A 180 -2.39 6.24 24.79
N PHE A 181 -3.52 6.02 25.48
CA PHE A 181 -3.81 6.60 26.79
C PHE A 181 -2.84 6.17 27.90
N ILE A 182 -2.20 4.99 27.79
CA ILE A 182 -1.26 4.48 28.80
C ILE A 182 0.16 4.98 28.55
N PHE A 183 0.54 5.25 27.30
CA PHE A 183 1.89 5.70 26.95
C PHE A 183 2.11 7.23 27.06
N LEU A 184 1.04 8.03 27.05
CA LEU A 184 1.11 9.50 27.11
C LEU A 184 1.63 10.08 28.44
N HIS A 185 1.97 9.26 29.44
CA HIS A 185 2.57 9.70 30.71
C HIS A 185 4.10 9.53 30.79
N ILE A 186 4.77 9.07 29.73
CA ILE A 186 6.22 8.85 29.76
C ILE A 186 6.91 9.88 28.84
N GLN A 187 7.73 10.73 29.44
CA GLN A 187 8.41 11.86 28.79
C GLN A 187 9.20 11.46 27.53
N TYR A 188 9.23 12.39 26.55
CA TYR A 188 10.00 12.58 25.29
C TYR A 188 11.16 11.65 24.87
N THR A 189 11.69 10.75 25.71
CA THR A 189 12.80 9.84 25.43
C THR A 189 12.40 8.50 24.80
N GLN A 190 11.10 8.20 24.64
CA GLN A 190 10.64 6.93 24.06
C GLN A 190 10.08 6.99 22.62
N LYS A 191 9.90 8.16 21.98
CA LYS A 191 9.39 8.20 20.59
C LYS A 191 10.29 7.40 19.64
N ALA A 192 11.60 7.57 19.74
CA ALA A 192 12.56 6.81 18.94
C ALA A 192 12.54 5.30 19.25
N PHE A 193 12.29 4.90 20.50
CA PHE A 193 12.19 3.50 20.91
C PHE A 193 10.87 2.85 20.47
N VAL A 194 9.76 3.61 20.52
CA VAL A 194 8.45 3.20 19.98
C VAL A 194 8.51 3.14 18.46
N ASP A 195 9.10 4.13 17.78
CA ASP A 195 9.32 4.13 16.33
C ASP A 195 10.21 2.94 15.91
N PHE A 196 11.27 2.63 16.68
CA PHE A 196 12.12 1.46 16.48
C PHE A 196 11.36 0.14 16.72
N LEU A 197 10.58 0.01 17.80
CA LEU A 197 9.76 -1.17 18.07
C LEU A 197 8.66 -1.35 17.02
N LEU A 198 7.99 -0.26 16.59
CA LEU A 198 7.07 -0.28 15.47
C LEU A 198 7.80 -0.76 14.20
N GLN A 199 8.99 -0.26 13.90
CA GLN A 199 9.72 -0.69 12.71
C GLN A 199 10.18 -2.16 12.77
N VAL A 200 10.68 -2.63 13.92
CA VAL A 200 11.20 -3.99 14.12
C VAL A 200 10.06 -5.02 14.26
N LEU A 201 8.97 -4.68 14.94
CA LEU A 201 7.84 -5.59 15.18
C LEU A 201 6.83 -5.61 14.01
N ILE A 202 6.79 -4.56 13.20
CA ILE A 202 5.75 -4.36 12.17
C ILE A 202 6.35 -4.40 10.77
N GLY A 203 7.52 -3.79 10.59
CA GLY A 203 8.33 -3.86 9.36
C GLY A 203 7.52 -3.71 8.08
N GLY A 204 6.69 -2.66 8.02
CA GLY A 204 5.84 -2.33 6.88
C GLY A 204 6.28 -1.09 6.14
N GLY A 205 5.83 -0.95 4.89
CA GLY A 205 5.98 0.29 4.14
C GLY A 205 4.97 1.33 4.62
N ARG A 206 5.27 2.60 4.35
CA ARG A 206 4.34 3.71 4.58
C ARG A 206 3.94 4.32 3.24
N ASN A 207 2.76 4.92 3.21
CA ASN A 207 2.31 5.66 2.05
C ASN A 207 3.00 7.02 2.01
N HIS A 208 3.58 7.33 0.86
CA HIS A 208 3.83 8.68 0.42
C HIS A 208 2.50 9.33 -0.01
N ARG A 209 2.52 10.59 -0.47
CA ARG A 209 1.34 11.31 -0.94
C ARG A 209 0.51 10.49 -1.95
N MET A 210 -0.80 10.47 -1.76
CA MET A 210 -1.80 9.86 -2.61
C MET A 210 -1.82 10.49 -4.00
N GLY A 211 -1.75 11.81 -4.08
CA GLY A 211 -1.97 12.55 -5.32
C GLY A 211 -1.19 13.86 -5.37
N LEU A 212 -1.67 14.79 -6.20
CA LEU A 212 -1.14 16.15 -6.25
C LEU A 212 -1.82 17.07 -5.21
N PHE A 213 -2.87 16.59 -4.56
CA PHE A 213 -3.79 17.39 -3.76
C PHE A 213 -3.53 17.34 -2.25
N ASP A 214 -2.79 16.33 -1.78
CA ASP A 214 -2.62 16.03 -0.36
C ASP A 214 -1.25 16.40 0.20
N MET A 215 -0.26 16.65 -0.67
CA MET A 215 1.06 17.13 -0.27
C MET A 215 1.74 17.93 -1.38
N VAL A 216 2.37 19.05 -1.02
CA VAL A 216 3.19 19.83 -1.94
C VAL A 216 4.54 19.14 -2.12
N MET A 217 4.95 18.97 -3.37
CA MET A 217 6.26 18.39 -3.70
C MET A 217 6.89 19.26 -4.79
N ILE A 218 7.90 20.02 -4.39
CA ILE A 218 8.72 20.84 -5.26
C ILE A 218 9.77 19.92 -5.91
N LYS A 219 9.82 19.93 -7.24
CA LYS A 219 10.73 19.12 -8.07
C LYS A 219 11.60 19.98 -8.97
N ASP A 220 12.57 19.36 -9.64
CA ASP A 220 13.42 19.93 -10.69
C ASP A 220 12.74 20.96 -11.61
N ASN A 221 11.58 20.62 -12.20
CA ASN A 221 10.86 21.48 -13.12
C ASN A 221 10.29 22.72 -12.42
N HIS A 222 9.83 22.56 -11.17
CA HIS A 222 9.30 23.67 -10.38
C HIS A 222 10.43 24.62 -9.96
N ILE A 223 11.56 24.07 -9.51
CA ILE A 223 12.76 24.84 -9.13
C ILE A 223 13.27 25.64 -10.33
N SER A 224 13.40 24.98 -11.48
CA SER A 224 13.86 25.62 -12.72
C SER A 224 12.91 26.74 -13.16
N THR A 225 11.59 26.50 -13.12
CA THR A 225 10.59 27.49 -13.54
C THR A 225 10.48 28.67 -12.55
N ALA A 226 10.66 28.43 -11.25
CA ALA A 226 10.66 29.47 -10.23
C ALA A 226 11.97 30.28 -10.18
N GLY A 227 13.00 29.86 -10.91
CA GLY A 227 14.31 30.53 -10.91
C GLY A 227 15.11 30.26 -9.64
N GLY A 228 15.05 29.05 -9.09
CA GLY A 228 15.86 28.59 -7.95
C GLY A 228 15.06 28.01 -6.79
N VAL A 229 15.74 27.29 -5.90
CA VAL A 229 15.13 26.57 -4.77
C VAL A 229 14.46 27.54 -3.81
N THR A 230 15.18 28.61 -3.44
CA THR A 230 14.66 29.66 -2.53
C THR A 230 13.36 30.30 -3.05
N ASN A 231 13.27 30.59 -4.35
CA ASN A 231 12.08 31.19 -4.95
C ASN A 231 10.89 30.22 -4.96
N ALA A 232 11.14 28.93 -5.24
CA ALA A 232 10.12 27.90 -5.20
C ALA A 232 9.55 27.73 -3.78
N LEU A 233 10.42 27.66 -2.76
CA LEU A 233 10.02 27.58 -1.35
C LEU A 233 9.15 28.78 -0.94
N LYS A 234 9.63 29.99 -1.23
CA LYS A 234 8.90 31.23 -0.94
C LYS A 234 7.53 31.27 -1.62
N ALA A 235 7.43 30.84 -2.87
CA ALA A 235 6.17 30.80 -3.59
C ALA A 235 5.17 29.83 -2.95
N VAL A 236 5.64 28.66 -2.50
CA VAL A 236 4.81 27.68 -1.80
C VAL A 236 4.33 28.22 -0.45
N ASP A 237 5.22 28.79 0.37
CA ASP A 237 4.85 29.32 1.68
C ASP A 237 3.79 30.43 1.56
N LEU A 238 3.98 31.37 0.64
CA LEU A 238 3.00 32.42 0.36
C LEU A 238 1.66 31.85 -0.15
N TYR A 239 1.70 30.81 -0.98
CA TYR A 239 0.49 30.20 -1.52
C TYR A 239 -0.30 29.47 -0.42
N LEU A 240 0.37 28.69 0.43
CA LEU A 240 -0.27 27.97 1.52
C LEU A 240 -0.88 28.93 2.55
N GLU A 241 -0.16 29.99 2.92
CA GLU A 241 -0.67 31.03 3.82
C GLU A 241 -1.89 31.75 3.23
N LYS A 242 -1.79 32.22 1.98
CA LYS A 242 -2.87 32.95 1.31
C LYS A 242 -4.15 32.13 1.18
N ASN A 243 -4.04 30.82 0.98
CA ASN A 243 -5.18 29.92 0.80
C ASN A 243 -5.58 29.21 2.10
N ASN A 244 -4.93 29.52 3.24
CA ASN A 244 -5.15 28.86 4.53
C ASN A 244 -5.08 27.32 4.43
N LEU A 245 -4.08 26.82 3.71
CA LEU A 245 -3.85 25.39 3.52
C LEU A 245 -2.76 24.90 4.47
N GLN A 246 -3.03 23.79 5.15
CA GLN A 246 -2.07 23.10 6.01
C GLN A 246 -1.68 21.79 5.35
N LEU A 247 -0.67 21.85 4.47
CA LEU A 247 -0.15 20.69 3.75
C LEU A 247 1.32 20.50 4.11
N GLU A 248 1.76 19.25 4.18
CA GLU A 248 3.18 18.93 4.23
C GLU A 248 3.86 19.40 2.93
N VAL A 249 5.11 19.81 3.04
CA VAL A 249 5.92 20.31 1.92
C VAL A 249 7.22 19.53 1.85
N GLU A 250 7.43 18.93 0.69
CA GLU A 250 8.66 18.25 0.34
C GLU A 250 9.37 18.98 -0.79
N VAL A 251 10.70 19.09 -0.69
CA VAL A 251 11.54 19.67 -1.75
C VAL A 251 12.58 18.66 -2.20
N GLU A 252 12.63 18.45 -3.52
CA GLU A 252 13.65 17.65 -4.19
C GLU A 252 14.94 18.44 -4.35
N THR A 253 16.05 17.82 -3.95
CA THR A 253 17.41 18.36 -4.07
C THR A 253 18.31 17.30 -4.67
N ARG A 254 19.23 17.72 -5.54
CA ARG A 254 20.13 16.87 -6.32
C ARG A 254 21.59 17.12 -6.00
N THR A 255 21.91 18.24 -5.36
CA THR A 255 23.28 18.60 -4.97
C THR A 255 23.33 19.09 -3.52
N LEU A 256 24.52 19.11 -2.93
CA LEU A 256 24.71 19.60 -1.55
C LEU A 256 24.43 21.11 -1.45
N GLU A 257 24.71 21.86 -2.51
CA GLU A 257 24.43 23.30 -2.60
C GLU A 257 22.92 23.56 -2.55
N GLU A 258 22.11 22.77 -3.28
CA GLU A 258 20.65 22.87 -3.20
C GLU A 258 20.14 22.55 -1.78
N VAL A 259 20.76 21.59 -1.07
CA VAL A 259 20.44 21.31 0.34
C VAL A 259 20.79 22.51 1.23
N GLU A 260 21.96 23.11 1.05
CA GLU A 260 22.37 24.32 1.78
C GLU A 260 21.42 25.51 1.55
N GLU A 261 20.92 25.69 0.33
CA GLU A 261 19.92 26.73 0.02
C GLU A 261 18.63 26.53 0.82
N VAL A 262 18.10 25.30 0.89
CA VAL A 262 16.91 24.99 1.70
C VAL A 262 17.15 25.33 3.17
N LEU A 263 18.30 24.93 3.71
CA LEU A 263 18.67 25.15 5.11
C LEU A 263 18.87 26.63 5.43
N HIS A 264 19.49 27.38 4.51
CA HIS A 264 19.66 28.82 4.64
C HIS A 264 18.31 29.54 4.66
N TYR A 265 17.42 29.21 3.72
CA TYR A 265 16.08 29.78 3.65
C TYR A 265 15.30 29.53 4.95
N ALA A 266 15.29 28.29 5.44
CA ALA A 266 14.61 27.91 6.67
C ALA A 266 15.19 28.56 7.94
N SER A 267 16.48 28.95 7.93
CA SER A 267 17.10 29.66 9.06
C SER A 267 16.66 31.11 9.18
N GLN A 268 16.21 31.72 8.07
CA GLN A 268 15.84 33.13 7.99
C GLN A 268 14.34 33.35 7.91
N THR A 269 13.60 32.35 7.43
CA THR A 269 12.16 32.45 7.13
C THR A 269 11.41 31.30 7.79
N LYS A 270 10.25 31.61 8.36
CA LYS A 270 9.32 30.57 8.79
C LYS A 270 8.78 29.87 7.55
N THR A 271 9.17 28.62 7.35
CA THR A 271 8.80 27.82 6.18
C THR A 271 7.92 26.63 6.57
N SER A 272 7.12 26.17 5.61
CA SER A 272 6.26 24.98 5.70
C SER A 272 6.97 23.69 5.28
N VAL A 273 8.25 23.77 4.88
CA VAL A 273 9.06 22.59 4.52
C VAL A 273 9.12 21.62 5.68
N THR A 274 8.74 20.38 5.41
CA THR A 274 8.76 19.26 6.36
C THR A 274 9.82 18.22 6.00
N ARG A 275 10.13 18.08 4.70
CA ARG A 275 11.01 17.02 4.19
C ARG A 275 11.90 17.49 3.05
N ILE A 276 13.13 16.98 3.02
CA ILE A 276 14.09 17.16 1.93
C ILE A 276 14.31 15.80 1.25
N MET A 277 13.94 15.70 -0.02
CA MET A 277 14.26 14.55 -0.87
C MET A 277 15.66 14.73 -1.45
N LEU A 278 16.51 13.74 -1.20
CA LEU A 278 17.89 13.63 -1.65
C LEU A 278 17.91 12.72 -2.89
N ASP A 279 17.59 13.31 -4.05
CA ASP A 279 17.38 12.56 -5.29
C ASP A 279 18.70 12.30 -6.02
N ASN A 280 18.88 11.06 -6.46
CA ASN A 280 20.02 10.61 -7.26
C ASN A 280 21.41 10.87 -6.62
N MET A 281 21.48 10.99 -5.29
CA MET A 281 22.73 11.08 -4.51
C MET A 281 23.34 9.69 -4.20
N VAL A 282 22.79 8.63 -4.80
CA VAL A 282 23.26 7.25 -4.73
C VAL A 282 23.81 6.86 -6.09
N VAL A 283 25.11 6.59 -6.18
CA VAL A 283 25.79 6.32 -7.45
C VAL A 283 26.06 4.82 -7.60
N PRO A 284 25.50 4.15 -8.63
CA PRO A 284 25.82 2.75 -8.90
C PRO A 284 27.30 2.55 -9.24
N LEU A 285 27.91 1.50 -8.70
CA LEU A 285 29.29 1.11 -8.96
C LEU A 285 29.34 -0.10 -9.91
N PRO A 286 30.40 -0.25 -10.73
CA PRO A 286 30.51 -1.36 -11.70
C PRO A 286 30.49 -2.76 -11.07
N ASN A 287 30.79 -2.88 -9.78
CA ASN A 287 30.80 -4.13 -9.03
C ASN A 287 29.41 -4.53 -8.49
N GLY A 288 28.35 -3.77 -8.80
CA GLY A 288 26.98 -3.99 -8.31
C GLY A 288 26.69 -3.36 -6.94
N ASP A 289 27.66 -2.68 -6.34
CA ASP A 289 27.48 -1.91 -5.10
C ASP A 289 27.05 -0.46 -5.41
N VAL A 290 26.77 0.35 -4.39
CA VAL A 290 26.43 1.77 -4.53
C VAL A 290 27.31 2.67 -3.66
N ASP A 291 27.70 3.83 -4.18
CA ASP A 291 28.30 4.90 -3.38
C ASP A 291 27.20 5.79 -2.80
N ILE A 292 27.26 6.00 -1.49
CA ILE A 292 26.32 6.80 -0.70
C ILE A 292 27.01 7.95 0.03
N SER A 293 28.25 8.30 -0.37
CA SER A 293 29.06 9.32 0.30
C SER A 293 28.36 10.69 0.28
N MET A 294 27.87 11.11 -0.88
CA MET A 294 27.09 12.35 -1.03
C MET A 294 25.80 12.32 -0.21
N LEU A 295 25.09 11.18 -0.20
CA LEU A 295 23.88 11.01 0.61
C LEU A 295 24.18 11.18 2.11
N LYS A 296 25.28 10.60 2.61
CA LYS A 296 25.73 10.76 3.99
C LYS A 296 26.12 12.21 4.32
N ASP A 297 26.79 12.89 3.39
CA ASP A 297 27.12 14.31 3.53
C ASP A 297 25.85 15.16 3.66
N ALA A 298 24.87 14.94 2.77
CA ALA A 298 23.59 15.64 2.82
C ALA A 298 22.83 15.40 4.14
N VAL A 299 22.75 14.15 4.60
CA VAL A 299 22.13 13.81 5.90
C VAL A 299 22.84 14.53 7.05
N ARG A 300 24.18 14.58 7.04
CA ARG A 300 24.97 15.33 8.03
C ARG A 300 24.70 16.83 7.98
N LEU A 301 24.56 17.43 6.79
CA LEU A 301 24.23 18.84 6.63
C LEU A 301 22.84 19.18 7.16
N VAL A 302 21.85 18.31 6.90
CA VAL A 302 20.49 18.48 7.43
C VAL A 302 20.48 18.37 8.96
N ASN A 303 21.29 17.47 9.53
CA ASN A 303 21.50 17.31 10.97
C ASN A 303 20.18 17.17 11.77
N GLY A 304 19.23 16.41 11.23
CA GLY A 304 17.93 16.15 11.86
C GLY A 304 16.96 17.35 11.91
N ARG A 305 17.26 18.46 11.23
CA ARG A 305 16.36 19.63 11.15
C ARG A 305 15.10 19.37 10.33
N PHE A 306 15.19 18.48 9.34
CA PHE A 306 14.11 18.05 8.46
C PHE A 306 14.13 16.53 8.36
N GLU A 307 12.97 15.95 8.03
CA GLU A 307 12.96 14.57 7.52
C GLU A 307 13.76 14.49 6.22
N THR A 308 14.48 13.40 6.01
CA THR A 308 15.23 13.16 4.78
C THR A 308 14.70 11.92 4.07
N GLU A 309 14.57 12.00 2.75
CA GLU A 309 14.11 10.91 1.90
C GLU A 309 15.12 10.63 0.78
N ALA A 310 15.67 9.43 0.72
CA ALA A 310 16.47 9.00 -0.43
C ALA A 310 15.57 8.50 -1.57
N SER A 311 15.83 8.99 -2.78
CA SER A 311 15.13 8.58 -4.01
C SER A 311 16.12 8.31 -5.14
N GLY A 312 15.72 7.44 -6.08
CA GLY A 312 16.49 7.09 -7.27
C GLY A 312 17.27 5.78 -7.11
N ASN A 313 17.17 4.90 -8.11
CA ASN A 313 17.92 3.63 -8.21
C ASN A 313 17.84 2.71 -6.96
N VAL A 314 16.71 2.74 -6.25
CA VAL A 314 16.46 1.89 -5.09
C VAL A 314 16.04 0.49 -5.54
N THR A 315 16.82 -0.53 -5.19
CA THR A 315 16.52 -1.95 -5.42
C THR A 315 16.66 -2.73 -4.12
N ILE A 316 16.26 -4.00 -4.11
CA ILE A 316 16.44 -4.85 -2.92
C ILE A 316 17.91 -5.01 -2.52
N ASP A 317 18.82 -4.95 -3.50
CA ASP A 317 20.26 -5.09 -3.27
C ASP A 317 20.90 -3.80 -2.74
N THR A 318 20.38 -2.64 -3.15
CA THR A 318 20.95 -1.33 -2.78
C THR A 318 20.33 -0.73 -1.52
N VAL A 319 19.07 -1.07 -1.22
CA VAL A 319 18.28 -0.44 -0.15
C VAL A 319 18.93 -0.53 1.23
N HIS A 320 19.64 -1.64 1.52
CA HIS A 320 20.32 -1.82 2.80
C HIS A 320 21.39 -0.76 3.04
N LYS A 321 22.24 -0.52 2.02
CA LYS A 321 23.30 0.47 2.10
C LYS A 321 22.73 1.89 2.18
N ILE A 322 21.67 2.17 1.41
CA ILE A 322 20.95 3.45 1.47
C ILE A 322 20.39 3.68 2.89
N GLY A 323 19.79 2.66 3.52
CA GLY A 323 19.29 2.74 4.90
C GLY A 323 20.38 3.10 5.93
N GLN A 324 21.60 2.62 5.72
CA GLN A 324 22.77 2.94 6.56
C GLN A 324 23.31 4.37 6.38
N SER A 325 22.77 5.17 5.45
CA SER A 325 23.16 6.58 5.30
C SER A 325 22.65 7.47 6.43
N GLY A 326 21.62 7.03 7.15
CA GLY A 326 20.93 7.80 8.20
C GLY A 326 19.74 8.60 7.70
N VAL A 327 19.27 8.37 6.46
CA VAL A 327 18.01 8.94 5.98
C VAL A 327 16.80 8.46 6.78
N THR A 328 15.78 9.31 6.90
CA THR A 328 14.52 8.93 7.56
C THR A 328 13.70 7.97 6.70
N TYR A 329 13.61 8.26 5.40
CA TYR A 329 12.82 7.50 4.44
C TYR A 329 13.65 7.12 3.21
N ILE A 330 13.20 6.06 2.54
CA ILE A 330 13.64 5.67 1.21
C ILE A 330 12.38 5.42 0.39
N SER A 331 12.22 6.12 -0.74
CA SER A 331 11.10 5.85 -1.64
C SER A 331 11.51 4.98 -2.82
N SER A 332 10.67 4.00 -3.14
CA SER A 332 10.86 3.14 -4.30
C SER A 332 9.59 3.01 -5.13
N GLY A 333 9.70 3.34 -6.42
CA GLY A 333 8.65 3.09 -7.38
C GLY A 333 8.46 1.59 -7.67
N SER A 334 9.51 0.78 -7.52
CA SER A 334 9.47 -0.64 -7.89
C SER A 334 8.42 -1.42 -7.11
N LEU A 335 8.05 -0.93 -5.93
CA LEU A 335 6.98 -1.49 -5.09
C LEU A 335 5.64 -1.57 -5.81
N THR A 336 5.32 -0.63 -6.69
CA THR A 336 3.97 -0.49 -7.26
C THR A 336 3.91 -0.50 -8.79
N HIS A 337 4.96 -0.08 -9.52
CA HIS A 337 4.98 -0.21 -10.99
C HIS A 337 5.55 -1.54 -11.50
N SER A 338 6.38 -2.24 -10.73
CA SER A 338 7.08 -3.48 -11.14
C SER A 338 6.69 -4.67 -10.28
N VAL A 339 5.39 -4.84 -10.09
CA VAL A 339 4.83 -5.87 -9.19
C VAL A 339 4.97 -7.25 -9.80
N LYS A 340 5.67 -8.15 -9.11
CA LYS A 340 5.54 -9.59 -9.29
C LYS A 340 4.39 -10.07 -8.39
N ALA A 341 3.28 -10.51 -8.99
CA ALA A 341 2.13 -11.00 -8.25
C ALA A 341 2.49 -12.30 -7.48
N LEU A 342 1.91 -12.46 -6.28
CA LEU A 342 2.05 -13.68 -5.49
C LEU A 342 1.15 -14.78 -6.08
N ASP A 343 1.68 -15.95 -6.41
CA ASP A 343 0.85 -17.04 -6.97
C ASP A 343 -0.10 -17.64 -5.91
N ILE A 344 -1.40 -17.54 -6.17
CA ILE A 344 -2.51 -17.99 -5.30
C ILE A 344 -3.56 -18.64 -6.19
N SER A 345 -4.13 -19.77 -5.78
CA SER A 345 -5.25 -20.39 -6.49
C SER A 345 -6.48 -20.51 -5.59
N LEU A 346 -7.66 -20.36 -6.18
CA LEU A 346 -8.93 -20.81 -5.60
C LEU A 346 -9.27 -22.17 -6.20
N LYS A 347 -9.58 -23.17 -5.38
CA LYS A 347 -9.87 -24.53 -5.84
C LYS A 347 -11.19 -25.01 -5.27
N ILE A 348 -12.09 -25.44 -6.16
CA ILE A 348 -13.35 -26.08 -5.77
C ILE A 348 -13.07 -27.50 -5.26
N ASP A 349 -13.65 -27.86 -4.12
CA ASP A 349 -13.65 -29.23 -3.63
C ASP A 349 -14.64 -30.08 -4.44
N THR A 350 -14.07 -30.89 -5.33
CA THR A 350 -14.83 -31.74 -6.25
C THR A 350 -15.48 -32.93 -5.57
N GLU A 351 -15.03 -33.38 -4.39
CA GLU A 351 -15.65 -34.52 -3.70
C GLU A 351 -17.05 -34.19 -3.19
N LEU A 352 -17.23 -32.97 -2.66
CA LEU A 352 -18.53 -32.47 -2.23
C LEU A 352 -19.45 -32.25 -3.44
N ALA A 353 -18.93 -31.65 -4.50
CA ALA A 353 -19.66 -31.42 -5.75
C ALA A 353 -20.17 -32.74 -6.37
N LEU A 354 -19.33 -33.79 -6.39
CA LEU A 354 -19.70 -35.12 -6.88
C LEU A 354 -20.75 -35.81 -5.99
N LYS A 355 -20.68 -35.65 -4.66
CA LYS A 355 -21.71 -36.19 -3.74
C LYS A 355 -23.07 -35.53 -3.96
N VAL A 356 -23.11 -34.22 -4.22
CA VAL A 356 -24.34 -33.47 -4.54
C VAL A 356 -24.88 -33.86 -5.92
N GLY A 357 -24.01 -33.96 -6.93
CA GLY A 357 -24.39 -34.41 -8.27
C GLY A 357 -25.00 -35.82 -8.28
N ARG A 358 -24.40 -36.76 -7.54
CA ARG A 358 -24.93 -38.13 -7.41
C ARG A 358 -26.27 -38.19 -6.66
N ARG A 359 -26.47 -37.37 -5.62
CA ARG A 359 -27.75 -37.32 -4.87
C ARG A 359 -28.90 -36.72 -5.68
N THR A 360 -28.59 -35.84 -6.64
CA THR A 360 -29.58 -35.19 -7.50
C THR A 360 -29.78 -35.91 -8.84
N GLY A 361 -29.07 -37.03 -9.08
CA GLY A 361 -29.17 -37.81 -10.32
C GLY A 361 -28.53 -37.15 -11.54
N ARG A 362 -27.56 -36.26 -11.32
CA ARG A 362 -26.96 -35.39 -12.35
C ARG A 362 -25.50 -35.74 -12.69
N ALA A 363 -24.93 -36.78 -12.08
CA ALA A 363 -23.53 -37.20 -12.24
C ALA A 363 -23.41 -38.68 -12.63
#